data_AF-A0A2E0K1P7-F1
#
_entry.id   AF-A0A2E0K1P7-F1
#
_cell.length_a   1.000
_cell.length_b   1.000
_cell.length_c   1.000
_cell.angle_alpha   90.00
_cell.angle_beta   90.00
_cell.angle_gamma   90.00
#
_symmetry.space_group_name_H-M   'P 1'
#
loop_
_entity.id
_entity.type
_entity.pdbx_description
1 polymer ?
#
loop_
_entity_poly.entity_id
_entity_poly.type
_entity_poly.pdbx_seq_one_letter_code
_entity_poly.pdbx_strand_id
1 'polypeptide(L)'
;MPKDAHFRRNIVSEEASMLAARLVRRLKKEGWSLSVAESCTGGLLASTFTDISGASEWFSQGWVTYSNESKISQLGVSPKKLDSRGAVSHEVALSMAQGAQSASGSGVSISITGIAGPTGGNEKKPVGTVYVGVCIGEAYLVRKGEFGGADRASNKHSFAIFAMQKAIEAWDTHFAKIEAVRLAAEAESVDGENIELDLNQALLSINPDMDTWAATEDWSDEKIANTLEEQDKATLGDDAEWSEEQ
;
A
#
# COMPACT_ATOMS: atom_id res chain seq x y z
N MET A 1 -11.48 11.02 31.27
CA MET A 1 -10.87 10.72 29.95
C MET A 1 -11.29 11.82 29.00
N PRO A 2 -10.37 12.42 28.20
CA PRO A 2 -10.75 13.53 27.34
C PRO A 2 -11.61 13.02 26.17
N LYS A 3 -12.75 13.68 25.94
CA LYS A 3 -13.74 13.32 24.91
C LYS A 3 -13.15 13.34 23.48
N ASP A 4 -12.09 14.10 23.27
CA ASP A 4 -11.46 14.29 21.95
C ASP A 4 -10.69 13.07 21.44
N ALA A 5 -10.15 12.24 22.35
CA ALA A 5 -9.40 11.04 21.97
C ALA A 5 -10.32 9.95 21.40
N HIS A 6 -11.54 9.84 21.92
CA HIS A 6 -12.54 8.90 21.41
C HIS A 6 -13.08 9.34 20.05
N PHE A 7 -13.34 10.63 19.87
CA PHE A 7 -13.82 11.17 18.60
C PHE A 7 -12.80 10.99 17.47
N ARG A 8 -11.53 11.34 17.71
CA ARG A 8 -10.44 11.15 16.73
C ARG A 8 -10.22 9.68 16.37
N ARG A 9 -10.35 8.77 17.34
CA ARG A 9 -10.17 7.33 17.10
C ARG A 9 -11.27 6.73 16.23
N ASN A 10 -12.51 7.21 16.39
CA ASN A 10 -13.63 6.75 15.56
C ASN A 10 -13.47 7.21 14.10
N ILE A 11 -13.09 8.47 13.85
CA ILE A 11 -12.86 8.99 12.49
C ILE A 11 -11.73 8.23 11.78
N VAL A 12 -10.61 8.01 12.48
CA VAL A 12 -9.48 7.23 11.95
C VAL A 12 -9.88 5.80 11.60
N SER A 13 -10.79 5.20 12.37
CA SER A 13 -11.34 3.88 12.09
C SER A 13 -12.25 3.89 10.86
N GLU A 14 -13.08 4.92 10.67
CA GLU A 14 -13.94 5.06 9.49
C GLU A 14 -13.14 5.27 8.20
N GLU A 15 -12.14 6.15 8.23
CA GLU A 15 -11.25 6.39 7.08
C GLU A 15 -10.52 5.10 6.65
N ALA A 16 -9.97 4.37 7.63
CA ALA A 16 -9.29 3.11 7.38
C ALA A 16 -10.23 2.08 6.71
N SER A 17 -11.46 1.92 7.24
CA SER A 17 -12.47 1.02 6.66
C SER A 17 -12.87 1.43 5.24
N MET A 18 -13.05 2.72 4.98
CA MET A 18 -13.38 3.23 3.64
C MET A 18 -12.26 2.92 2.63
N LEU A 19 -11.00 3.18 3.00
CA LEU A 19 -9.86 2.89 2.13
C LEU A 19 -9.70 1.39 1.88
N ALA A 20 -9.87 0.57 2.92
CA ALA A 20 -9.85 -0.89 2.78
C ALA A 20 -10.94 -1.36 1.80
N ALA A 21 -12.18 -0.91 1.98
CA ALA A 21 -13.29 -1.26 1.08
C ALA A 21 -13.03 -0.82 -0.37
N ARG A 22 -12.44 0.37 -0.57
CA ARG A 22 -12.06 0.88 -1.90
C ARG A 22 -11.00 0.02 -2.58
N LEU A 23 -10.01 -0.49 -1.84
CA LEU A 23 -9.01 -1.40 -2.40
C LEU A 23 -9.62 -2.79 -2.68
N VAL A 24 -10.41 -3.32 -1.74
CA VAL A 24 -11.07 -4.63 -1.89
C VAL A 24 -11.99 -4.66 -3.11
N ARG A 25 -12.75 -3.60 -3.36
CA ARG A 25 -13.60 -3.51 -4.56
C ARG A 25 -12.79 -3.63 -5.85
N ARG A 26 -11.60 -3.04 -5.91
CA ARG A 26 -10.69 -3.14 -7.06
C ARG A 26 -10.15 -4.56 -7.21
N LEU A 27 -9.68 -5.16 -6.11
CA LEU A 27 -9.19 -6.54 -6.08
C LEU A 27 -10.26 -7.53 -6.58
N LYS A 28 -11.48 -7.44 -6.02
CA LYS A 28 -12.60 -8.30 -6.42
C LYS A 28 -12.98 -8.13 -7.88
N LYS A 29 -12.95 -6.91 -8.41
CA LYS A 29 -13.28 -6.63 -9.82
C LYS A 29 -12.34 -7.37 -10.78
N GLU A 30 -11.04 -7.40 -10.47
CA GLU A 30 -10.03 -8.05 -11.32
C GLU A 30 -9.74 -9.50 -10.93
N GLY A 31 -10.35 -10.01 -9.85
CA GLY A 31 -10.08 -11.35 -9.33
C GLY A 31 -8.71 -11.50 -8.67
N TRP A 32 -8.12 -10.41 -8.18
CA TRP A 32 -6.79 -10.41 -7.56
C TRP A 32 -6.88 -10.63 -6.05
N SER A 33 -5.83 -11.24 -5.50
CA SER A 33 -5.66 -11.41 -4.06
C SER A 33 -4.61 -10.45 -3.49
N LEU A 34 -4.68 -10.23 -2.18
CA LEU A 34 -3.83 -9.36 -1.38
C LEU A 34 -3.09 -10.17 -0.32
N SER A 35 -1.84 -9.81 -0.06
CA SER A 35 -1.10 -10.20 1.14
C SER A 35 -0.45 -8.99 1.81
N VAL A 36 -0.09 -9.10 3.09
CA VAL A 36 0.51 -7.98 3.84
C VAL A 36 1.70 -8.40 4.70
N ALA A 37 2.72 -7.55 4.79
CA ALA A 37 3.89 -7.71 5.65
C ALA A 37 4.05 -6.51 6.59
N GLU A 38 3.69 -6.69 7.85
CA GLU A 38 3.69 -5.64 8.86
C GLU A 38 4.88 -5.74 9.82
N SER A 39 5.42 -4.59 10.23
CA SER A 39 6.34 -4.50 11.36
C SER A 39 5.71 -3.65 12.47
N CYS A 40 5.87 -2.33 12.42
CA CYS A 40 5.47 -1.44 13.52
C CYS A 40 3.94 -1.35 13.74
N THR A 41 3.13 -1.69 12.74
CA THR A 41 1.66 -1.74 12.82
C THR A 41 1.14 -3.01 13.50
N GLY A 42 1.93 -4.07 13.54
CA GLY A 42 1.70 -5.25 14.39
C GLY A 42 0.38 -5.99 14.12
N GLY A 43 -0.05 -6.08 12.86
CA GLY A 43 -1.28 -6.78 12.46
C GLY A 43 -2.49 -5.85 12.27
N LEU A 44 -2.30 -4.54 12.44
CA LEU A 44 -3.40 -3.57 12.31
C LEU A 44 -3.91 -3.51 10.87
N LEU A 45 -3.03 -3.53 9.87
CA LEU A 45 -3.44 -3.49 8.47
C LEU A 45 -4.20 -4.76 8.09
N ALA A 46 -3.68 -5.93 8.48
CA ALA A 46 -4.35 -7.21 8.29
C ALA A 46 -5.74 -7.19 8.95
N SER A 47 -5.83 -6.77 10.21
CA SER A 47 -7.11 -6.67 10.94
C SER A 47 -8.13 -5.83 10.18
N THR A 48 -7.74 -4.63 9.72
CA THR A 48 -8.64 -3.74 8.97
C THR A 48 -9.17 -4.38 7.69
N PHE A 49 -8.34 -5.13 6.96
CA PHE A 49 -8.81 -5.87 5.79
C PHE A 49 -9.74 -7.02 6.18
N THR A 50 -9.40 -7.80 7.20
CA THR A 50 -10.18 -8.98 7.61
C THR A 50 -11.50 -8.63 8.30
N ASP A 51 -11.71 -7.38 8.69
CA ASP A 51 -13.02 -6.89 9.17
C ASP A 51 -14.06 -6.81 8.03
N ILE A 52 -13.63 -6.86 6.77
CA ILE A 52 -14.52 -6.88 5.60
C ILE A 52 -14.98 -8.32 5.31
N SER A 53 -16.30 -8.52 5.26
CA SER A 53 -16.90 -9.82 4.99
C SER A 53 -16.43 -10.44 3.65
N GLY A 54 -16.26 -11.77 3.66
CA GLY A 54 -15.73 -12.53 2.53
C GLY A 54 -14.23 -12.36 2.33
N ALA A 55 -13.47 -11.91 3.34
CA ALA A 55 -12.02 -11.74 3.27
C ALA A 55 -11.28 -13.01 2.77
N SER A 56 -11.79 -14.21 3.06
CA SER A 56 -11.19 -15.48 2.60
C SER A 56 -11.08 -15.62 1.08
N GLU A 57 -11.85 -14.86 0.30
CA GLU A 57 -11.82 -14.93 -1.17
C GLU A 57 -10.66 -14.15 -1.79
N TRP A 58 -10.13 -13.14 -1.09
CA TRP A 58 -9.17 -12.18 -1.66
C TRP A 58 -8.03 -11.81 -0.73
N PHE A 59 -8.13 -12.06 0.58
CA PHE A 59 -7.03 -11.88 1.53
C PHE A 59 -6.33 -13.22 1.74
N SER A 60 -5.12 -13.35 1.21
CA SER A 60 -4.38 -14.61 1.18
C SER A 60 -3.61 -14.88 2.48
N GLN A 61 -2.79 -13.93 2.91
CA GLN A 61 -1.87 -14.12 4.03
C GLN A 61 -1.39 -12.79 4.61
N GLY A 62 -1.09 -12.79 5.91
CA GLY A 62 -0.44 -11.68 6.60
C GLY A 62 0.77 -12.14 7.41
N TRP A 63 1.84 -11.35 7.39
CA TRP A 63 3.03 -11.54 8.23
C TRP A 63 3.18 -10.38 9.18
N VAL A 64 3.50 -10.68 10.44
CA VAL A 64 4.00 -9.68 11.39
C VAL A 64 5.47 -9.97 11.65
N THR A 65 6.35 -9.35 10.86
CA THR A 65 7.81 -9.51 10.94
C THR A 65 8.46 -8.37 11.73
N TYR A 66 8.30 -8.38 13.05
CA TYR A 66 8.77 -7.29 13.90
C TYR A 66 10.31 -7.22 14.01
N SER A 67 10.98 -8.36 14.14
CA SER A 67 12.44 -8.45 14.28
C SER A 67 13.16 -8.50 12.92
N ASN A 68 14.44 -8.13 12.89
CA ASN A 68 15.28 -8.32 11.71
C ASN A 68 15.33 -9.80 11.29
N GLU A 69 15.46 -10.72 12.25
CA GLU A 69 15.45 -12.17 12.00
C GLU A 69 14.15 -12.64 11.33
N SER A 70 13.00 -12.13 11.76
CA SER A 70 11.71 -12.47 11.14
C SER A 70 11.60 -11.93 9.72
N LYS A 71 12.13 -10.72 9.45
CA LYS A 71 12.16 -10.16 8.09
C LYS A 71 13.03 -11.01 7.16
N ILE A 72 14.18 -11.50 7.65
CA ILE A 72 15.09 -12.36 6.90
C ILE A 72 14.44 -13.72 6.65
N SER A 73 14.02 -14.41 7.70
CA SER A 73 13.55 -15.81 7.61
C SER A 73 12.20 -15.97 6.93
N GLN A 74 11.28 -15.01 7.08
CA GLN A 74 9.92 -15.13 6.54
C GLN A 74 9.75 -14.47 5.17
N LEU A 75 10.49 -13.40 4.89
CA LEU A 75 10.29 -12.55 3.71
C LEU A 75 11.56 -12.41 2.86
N GLY A 76 12.63 -13.15 3.18
CA GLY A 76 13.86 -13.15 2.38
C GLY A 76 14.61 -11.82 2.36
N VAL A 77 14.36 -10.93 3.34
CA VAL A 77 15.08 -9.64 3.40
C VAL A 77 16.57 -9.89 3.60
N SER A 78 17.41 -9.33 2.73
CA SER A 78 18.86 -9.50 2.83
C SER A 78 19.42 -8.89 4.13
N PRO A 79 20.22 -9.63 4.92
CA PRO A 79 20.92 -9.09 6.08
C PRO A 79 21.74 -7.84 5.75
N LYS A 80 22.38 -7.81 4.57
CA LYS A 80 23.19 -6.66 4.11
C LYS A 80 22.37 -5.36 3.98
N LYS A 81 21.10 -5.44 3.56
CA LYS A 81 20.20 -4.28 3.47
C LYS A 81 19.85 -3.75 4.87
N LEU A 82 19.62 -4.66 5.82
CA LEU A 82 19.32 -4.32 7.20
C LEU A 82 20.53 -3.66 7.88
N ASP A 83 21.74 -4.18 7.67
CA ASP A 83 22.95 -3.64 8.28
C ASP A 83 23.31 -2.25 7.73
N SER A 84 23.16 -2.03 6.42
CA SER A 84 23.59 -0.79 5.75
C SER A 84 22.58 0.34 5.82
N ARG A 85 21.27 0.07 5.75
CA ARG A 85 20.21 1.09 5.67
C ARG A 85 19.29 1.11 6.90
N GLY A 86 19.34 0.06 7.72
CA GLY A 86 18.44 -0.17 8.83
C GLY A 86 17.06 -0.70 8.38
N ALA A 87 16.31 -1.25 9.34
CA ALA A 87 15.00 -1.85 9.09
C ALA A 87 13.94 -0.86 8.56
N VAL A 88 14.09 0.44 8.84
CA VAL A 88 13.21 1.51 8.35
C VAL A 88 13.89 2.21 7.19
N SER A 89 13.65 1.69 5.98
CA SER A 89 14.28 2.12 4.73
C SER A 89 13.44 1.69 3.53
N HIS A 90 13.71 2.31 2.37
CA HIS A 90 13.09 1.97 1.10
C HIS A 90 13.35 0.49 0.75
N GLU A 91 14.61 0.06 0.83
CA GLU A 91 15.06 -1.24 0.34
C GLU A 91 14.49 -2.39 1.17
N VAL A 92 14.28 -2.17 2.48
CA VAL A 92 13.65 -3.14 3.37
C VAL A 92 12.15 -3.20 3.12
N ALA A 93 11.46 -2.06 2.94
CA ALA A 93 10.04 -2.04 2.59
C ALA A 93 9.77 -2.80 1.29
N LEU A 94 10.54 -2.53 0.23
CA LEU A 94 10.40 -3.26 -1.04
C LEU A 94 10.64 -4.76 -0.87
N SER A 95 11.73 -5.13 -0.19
CA SER A 95 12.06 -6.56 0.01
C SER A 95 10.99 -7.29 0.82
N MET A 96 10.38 -6.62 1.80
CA MET A 96 9.26 -7.20 2.56
C MET A 96 8.02 -7.41 1.70
N ALA A 97 7.68 -6.46 0.82
CA ALA A 97 6.53 -6.59 -0.08
C ALA A 97 6.76 -7.71 -1.10
N GLN A 98 7.91 -7.72 -1.78
CA GLN A 98 8.29 -8.77 -2.73
C GLN A 98 8.31 -10.16 -2.07
N GLY A 99 8.88 -10.27 -0.87
CA GLY A 99 8.89 -11.50 -0.10
C GLY A 99 7.48 -12.00 0.23
N ALA A 100 6.59 -11.09 0.63
CA ALA A 100 5.20 -11.41 0.92
C ALA A 100 4.46 -11.87 -0.34
N GLN A 101 4.60 -11.15 -1.45
CA GLN A 101 4.00 -11.49 -2.74
C GLN A 101 4.45 -12.87 -3.24
N SER A 102 5.75 -13.13 -3.19
CA SER A 102 6.33 -14.39 -3.62
C SER A 102 5.89 -15.56 -2.74
N ALA A 103 5.76 -15.35 -1.43
CA ALA A 103 5.37 -16.40 -0.49
C ALA A 103 3.87 -16.73 -0.56
N SER A 104 2.99 -15.74 -0.78
CA SER A 104 1.54 -15.94 -0.91
C SER A 104 1.09 -16.28 -2.33
N GLY A 105 1.87 -15.92 -3.35
CA GLY A 105 1.43 -15.91 -4.75
C GLY A 105 0.32 -14.89 -5.03
N SER A 106 0.17 -13.87 -4.19
CA SER A 106 -0.89 -12.87 -4.35
C SER A 106 -0.57 -11.86 -5.44
N GLY A 107 -1.60 -11.37 -6.13
CA GLY A 107 -1.43 -10.34 -7.17
C GLY A 107 -0.94 -9.01 -6.59
N VAL A 108 -1.39 -8.67 -5.38
CA VAL A 108 -0.96 -7.48 -4.63
C VAL A 108 -0.30 -7.88 -3.32
N SER A 109 0.74 -7.14 -2.92
CA SER A 109 1.27 -7.18 -1.56
C SER A 109 1.54 -5.77 -1.03
N ILE A 110 1.40 -5.59 0.29
CA ILE A 110 1.70 -4.32 0.99
C ILE A 110 2.64 -4.60 2.14
N SER A 111 3.72 -3.82 2.30
CA SER A 111 4.60 -3.88 3.45
C SER A 111 4.63 -2.58 4.23
N ILE A 112 4.85 -2.65 5.54
CA ILE A 112 5.02 -1.50 6.43
C ILE A 112 6.21 -1.69 7.36
N THR A 113 7.17 -0.76 7.29
CA THR A 113 8.25 -0.64 8.27
C THR A 113 8.45 0.81 8.71
N GLY A 114 8.50 1.07 10.01
CA GLY A 114 8.46 2.43 10.55
C GLY A 114 8.79 2.55 12.02
N ILE A 115 8.89 3.79 12.49
CA ILE A 115 9.25 4.18 13.85
C ILE A 115 8.01 4.77 14.53
N ALA A 116 7.18 3.91 15.11
CA ALA A 116 5.93 4.35 15.73
C ALA A 116 6.13 5.17 17.03
N GLY A 117 7.31 5.11 17.67
CA GLY A 117 7.63 5.87 18.87
C GLY A 117 7.33 5.16 20.20
N PRO A 118 7.43 5.87 21.35
CA PRO A 118 7.87 7.27 21.46
C PRO A 118 9.39 7.43 21.32
N THR A 119 10.15 6.33 21.22
CA THR A 119 11.60 6.32 21.03
C THR A 119 11.97 5.64 19.70
N GLY A 120 13.27 5.58 19.39
CA GLY A 120 13.80 4.88 18.21
C GLY A 120 14.02 5.76 16.97
N GLY A 121 13.59 7.03 17.04
CA GLY A 121 13.89 8.02 16.00
C GLY A 121 15.28 8.65 16.15
N ASN A 122 15.73 9.32 15.10
CA ASN A 122 16.90 10.20 15.07
C ASN A 122 16.64 11.40 14.15
N GLU A 123 17.60 12.32 14.01
CA GLU A 123 17.45 13.53 13.19
C GLU A 123 17.07 13.25 11.72
N LYS A 124 17.53 12.13 11.15
CA LYS A 124 17.26 11.76 9.75
C LYS A 124 15.98 10.96 9.57
N LYS A 125 15.58 10.23 10.60
CA LYS A 125 14.39 9.35 10.64
C LYS A 125 13.71 9.55 11.98
N PRO A 126 12.95 10.65 12.17
CA PRO A 126 12.30 10.94 13.44
C PRO A 126 11.21 9.90 13.76
N VAL A 127 10.76 9.89 15.02
CA VAL A 127 9.53 9.18 15.39
C VAL A 127 8.39 9.68 14.49
N GLY A 128 7.62 8.75 13.93
CA GLY A 128 6.65 9.05 12.88
C GLY A 128 7.09 8.67 11.48
N THR A 129 8.36 8.35 11.26
CA THR A 129 8.85 7.91 9.95
C THR A 129 8.31 6.52 9.60
N VAL A 130 7.79 6.34 8.40
CA VAL A 130 7.37 5.05 7.84
C VAL A 130 7.78 4.92 6.39
N TYR A 131 8.09 3.70 5.96
CA TYR A 131 8.17 3.30 4.57
C TYR A 131 7.11 2.24 4.30
N VAL A 132 6.38 2.44 3.20
CA VAL A 132 5.41 1.50 2.66
C VAL A 132 5.92 1.00 1.31
N GLY A 133 6.00 -0.32 1.15
CA GLY A 133 6.20 -0.97 -0.14
C GLY A 133 4.89 -1.57 -0.63
N VAL A 134 4.61 -1.48 -1.93
CA VAL A 134 3.47 -2.12 -2.58
C VAL A 134 3.96 -2.81 -3.84
N CYS A 135 3.59 -4.07 -4.05
CA CYS A 135 3.80 -4.76 -5.32
C CYS A 135 2.45 -5.10 -5.95
N ILE A 136 2.35 -4.96 -7.27
CA ILE A 136 1.16 -5.24 -8.09
C ILE A 136 1.64 -5.93 -9.37
N GLY A 137 1.44 -7.26 -9.44
CA GLY A 137 2.12 -8.08 -10.44
C GLY A 137 3.64 -7.88 -10.34
N GLU A 138 4.28 -7.57 -11.47
CA GLU A 138 5.72 -7.27 -11.54
C GLU A 138 6.08 -5.81 -11.18
N ALA A 139 5.08 -4.92 -11.05
CA ALA A 139 5.30 -3.52 -10.73
C ALA A 139 5.39 -3.31 -9.21
N TYR A 140 6.10 -2.25 -8.79
CA TYR A 140 6.13 -1.85 -7.39
C TYR A 140 6.09 -0.34 -7.18
N LEU A 141 5.72 0.05 -5.96
CA LEU A 141 5.74 1.40 -5.43
C LEU A 141 6.35 1.38 -4.04
N VAL A 142 7.27 2.31 -3.75
CA VAL A 142 7.72 2.55 -2.37
C VAL A 142 7.58 4.02 -2.05
N ARG A 143 7.03 4.32 -0.87
CA ARG A 143 6.82 5.68 -0.39
C ARG A 143 7.24 5.83 1.06
N LYS A 144 7.87 6.96 1.35
CA LYS A 144 8.18 7.41 2.72
C LYS A 144 7.03 8.32 3.19
N GLY A 145 6.66 8.21 4.45
CA GLY A 145 5.80 9.17 5.13
C GLY A 145 6.39 9.56 6.48
N GLU A 146 6.06 10.75 6.96
CA GLU A 146 6.45 11.24 8.29
C GLU A 146 5.23 11.79 9.03
N PHE A 147 4.89 11.17 10.16
CA PHE A 147 3.71 11.47 10.95
C PHE A 147 4.14 11.92 12.36
N GLY A 148 4.25 13.22 12.57
CA GLY A 148 4.75 13.80 13.83
C GLY A 148 3.67 14.16 14.84
N GLY A 149 4.07 14.35 16.10
CA GLY A 149 3.24 15.00 17.13
C GLY A 149 2.14 14.14 17.77
N ALA A 150 2.03 12.87 17.39
CA ALA A 150 1.03 11.94 17.92
C ALA A 150 1.67 10.78 18.71
N ASP A 151 0.84 10.07 19.48
CA ASP A 151 1.30 8.90 20.24
C ASP A 151 1.55 7.67 19.34
N ARG A 152 2.10 6.60 19.93
CA ARG A 152 2.38 5.36 19.22
C ARG A 152 1.14 4.78 18.53
N ALA A 153 -0.01 4.80 19.18
CA ALA A 153 -1.22 4.21 18.62
C ALA A 153 -1.69 5.03 17.42
N SER A 154 -1.71 6.36 17.52
CA SER A 154 -2.03 7.25 16.40
C SER A 154 -1.09 7.07 15.21
N ASN A 155 0.22 6.93 15.46
CA ASN A 155 1.19 6.67 14.39
C ASN A 155 0.90 5.34 13.69
N LYS A 156 0.63 4.25 14.44
CA LYS A 156 0.28 2.96 13.84
C LYS A 156 -0.93 3.06 12.91
N HIS A 157 -1.98 3.77 13.30
CA HIS A 157 -3.16 3.94 12.45
C HIS A 157 -2.84 4.79 11.22
N SER A 158 -2.12 5.89 11.40
CA SER A 158 -1.69 6.77 10.29
C SER A 158 -0.85 5.99 9.27
N PHE A 159 0.02 5.10 9.73
CA PHE A 159 0.82 4.24 8.85
C PHE A 159 -0.03 3.24 8.06
N ALA A 160 -1.06 2.65 8.68
CA ALA A 160 -1.96 1.73 7.99
C ALA A 160 -2.82 2.47 6.94
N ILE A 161 -3.36 3.64 7.28
CA ILE A 161 -4.09 4.52 6.35
C ILE A 161 -3.20 4.89 5.17
N PHE A 162 -1.99 5.38 5.45
CA PHE A 162 -1.01 5.73 4.43
C PHE A 162 -0.71 4.53 3.51
N ALA A 163 -0.54 3.34 4.08
CA ALA A 163 -0.29 2.14 3.30
C ALA A 163 -1.43 1.81 2.32
N MET A 164 -2.69 1.93 2.75
CA MET A 164 -3.85 1.71 1.88
C MET A 164 -3.98 2.79 0.81
N GLN A 165 -3.72 4.06 1.15
CA GLN A 165 -3.68 5.15 0.16
C GLN A 165 -2.62 4.88 -0.91
N LYS A 166 -1.41 4.46 -0.52
CA LYS A 166 -0.34 4.14 -1.46
C LYS A 166 -0.64 2.88 -2.29
N ALA A 167 -1.34 1.90 -1.72
CA ALA A 167 -1.79 0.75 -2.49
C ALA A 167 -2.83 1.11 -3.56
N ILE A 168 -3.76 2.01 -3.24
CA ILE A 168 -4.72 2.54 -4.21
C ILE A 168 -4.00 3.36 -5.30
N GLU A 169 -3.05 4.23 -4.94
CA GLU A 169 -2.22 4.97 -5.89
C GLU A 169 -1.47 4.03 -6.85
N ALA A 170 -0.82 3.01 -6.30
CA ALA A 170 -0.10 2.01 -7.09
C ALA A 170 -1.04 1.28 -8.06
N TRP A 171 -2.23 0.89 -7.59
CA TRP A 171 -3.23 0.20 -8.40
C TRP A 171 -3.72 1.06 -9.57
N ASP A 172 -4.18 2.27 -9.25
CA ASP A 172 -4.75 3.17 -10.25
C ASP A 172 -3.68 3.53 -11.30
N THR A 173 -2.41 3.69 -10.89
CA THR A 173 -1.27 3.89 -11.80
C THR A 173 -0.99 2.66 -12.68
N HIS A 174 -1.00 1.46 -12.10
CA HIS A 174 -0.72 0.22 -12.81
C HIS A 174 -1.74 -0.06 -13.91
N PHE A 175 -3.04 0.01 -13.58
CA PHE A 175 -4.10 -0.27 -14.53
C PHE A 175 -4.29 0.86 -15.56
N ALA A 176 -4.01 2.12 -15.23
CA ALA A 176 -3.97 3.19 -16.22
C ALA A 176 -2.87 2.95 -17.28
N LYS A 177 -1.71 2.42 -16.88
CA LYS A 177 -0.64 2.05 -17.83
C LYS A 177 -1.04 0.88 -18.71
N ILE A 178 -1.65 -0.15 -18.15
CA ILE A 178 -2.16 -1.30 -18.92
C ILE A 178 -3.15 -0.82 -19.99
N GLU A 179 -4.09 0.04 -19.61
CA GLU A 179 -5.08 0.58 -20.56
C GLU A 179 -4.43 1.44 -21.64
N ALA A 180 -3.45 2.28 -21.29
CA ALA A 180 -2.72 3.07 -22.27
C ALA A 180 -1.96 2.20 -23.28
N VAL A 181 -1.33 1.12 -22.83
CA VAL A 181 -0.65 0.15 -23.71
C VAL A 181 -1.64 -0.55 -24.62
N ARG A 182 -2.79 -0.97 -24.08
CA ARG A 182 -3.86 -1.59 -24.86
C ARG A 182 -4.36 -0.67 -25.98
N LEU A 183 -4.66 0.59 -25.66
CA LEU A 183 -5.12 1.58 -26.64
C LEU A 183 -4.07 1.87 -27.71
N ALA A 184 -2.78 1.90 -27.34
CA ALA A 184 -1.68 2.06 -28.29
C ALA A 184 -1.57 0.86 -29.26
N ALA A 185 -1.66 -0.37 -28.75
CA ALA A 185 -1.64 -1.58 -29.57
C ALA A 185 -2.86 -1.66 -30.50
N GLU A 186 -4.05 -1.30 -30.02
CA GLU A 186 -5.26 -1.23 -30.84
C GLU A 186 -5.10 -0.19 -31.97
N ALA A 187 -4.51 0.97 -31.70
CA ALA A 187 -4.24 1.99 -32.71
C ALA A 187 -3.23 1.55 -33.78
N GLU A 188 -2.18 0.81 -33.40
CA GLU A 188 -1.18 0.28 -34.33
C GLU A 188 -1.73 -0.87 -35.20
N SER A 189 -2.63 -1.70 -34.65
CA SER A 189 -3.25 -2.80 -35.41
C SER A 189 -4.19 -2.36 -36.54
N VAL A 190 -4.62 -1.09 -36.54
CA VAL A 190 -5.49 -0.52 -37.60
C VAL A 190 -4.71 -0.21 -38.89
N ASP A 191 -3.38 -0.08 -38.83
CA ASP A 191 -2.53 0.22 -40.00
C ASP A 191 -2.05 -1.02 -40.80
N GLY A 192 -2.70 -2.17 -40.59
CA GLY A 192 -2.71 -3.25 -41.58
C GLY A 192 -1.61 -4.29 -41.43
N GLU A 193 -1.68 -5.10 -40.38
CA GLU A 193 -1.38 -6.53 -40.42
C GLU A 193 -1.98 -7.16 -39.16
N ASN A 194 -2.79 -8.21 -39.31
CA ASN A 194 -3.36 -8.97 -38.19
C ASN A 194 -2.25 -9.71 -37.45
N ILE A 195 -1.57 -9.01 -36.54
CA ILE A 195 -0.69 -9.63 -35.56
C ILE A 195 -1.58 -9.97 -34.37
N GLU A 196 -1.86 -11.26 -34.21
CA GLU A 196 -2.44 -11.80 -32.98
C GLU A 196 -1.40 -11.59 -31.85
N LEU A 197 -1.42 -10.39 -31.28
CA LEU A 197 -0.52 -9.98 -30.21
C LEU A 197 -1.00 -10.64 -28.91
N ASP A 198 -0.23 -11.64 -28.46
CA ASP A 198 -0.38 -12.21 -27.12
C ASP A 198 -0.11 -11.10 -26.10
N LEU A 199 -1.19 -10.55 -25.52
CA LEU A 199 -1.16 -9.51 -24.50
C LEU A 199 -0.23 -9.88 -23.33
N ASN A 200 -0.08 -11.17 -23.01
CA ASN A 200 0.85 -11.60 -21.98
C ASN A 200 2.30 -11.36 -22.40
N GLN A 201 2.63 -11.58 -23.67
CA GLN A 201 3.97 -11.37 -24.22
C GLN A 201 4.32 -9.89 -24.35
N ALA A 202 3.34 -9.03 -24.70
CA ALA A 202 3.51 -7.58 -24.70
C ALA A 202 3.72 -7.04 -23.27
N LEU A 203 2.96 -7.53 -22.29
CA LEU A 203 3.13 -7.22 -20.87
C LEU A 203 4.49 -7.70 -20.32
N LEU A 204 4.97 -8.88 -20.74
CA LEU A 204 6.29 -9.43 -20.40
C LEU A 204 7.46 -8.68 -21.07
N SER A 205 7.21 -8.02 -22.21
CA SER A 205 8.22 -7.26 -22.95
C SER A 205 8.47 -5.85 -22.40
N ILE A 206 7.64 -5.41 -21.45
CA ILE A 206 7.87 -4.17 -20.70
C ILE A 206 9.05 -4.43 -19.76
N ASN A 207 10.20 -3.86 -20.12
CA ASN A 207 11.45 -3.96 -19.38
C ASN A 207 11.24 -3.69 -17.87
N PRO A 208 11.65 -4.60 -16.97
CA PRO A 208 11.53 -4.42 -15.51
C PRO A 208 12.44 -3.33 -14.92
N ASP A 209 13.27 -2.68 -15.74
CA ASP A 209 14.04 -1.50 -15.37
C ASP A 209 13.14 -0.24 -15.29
N MET A 210 12.30 -0.16 -14.26
CA MET A 210 11.68 1.09 -13.80
C MET A 210 12.23 1.48 -12.43
N ASP A 211 13.55 1.58 -12.36
CA ASP A 211 14.25 2.44 -11.42
C ASP A 211 14.58 3.77 -12.13
N THR A 212 13.55 4.59 -12.35
CA THR A 212 13.76 6.00 -12.70
C THR A 212 12.82 6.88 -11.90
N TRP A 213 13.02 6.89 -10.58
CA TRP A 213 13.24 8.17 -9.93
C TRP A 213 14.71 8.20 -9.55
N ALA A 214 15.50 8.84 -10.42
CA ALA A 214 16.87 9.19 -10.13
C ALA A 214 16.91 9.86 -8.75
N ALA A 215 17.88 9.48 -7.94
CA ALA A 215 18.20 10.07 -6.64
C ALA A 215 18.76 11.50 -6.78
N THR A 216 18.13 12.32 -7.62
CA THR A 216 18.49 13.70 -7.93
C THR A 216 17.22 14.47 -8.22
N GLU A 217 16.61 15.05 -7.18
CA GLU A 217 16.11 16.43 -7.14
C GLU A 217 15.36 16.65 -5.82
N ASP A 218 15.45 17.88 -5.31
CA ASP A 218 15.17 18.29 -3.93
C ASP A 218 13.92 17.66 -3.31
N TRP A 219 14.12 17.06 -2.14
CA TRP A 219 13.06 16.57 -1.29
C TRP A 219 12.19 17.76 -0.89
N SER A 220 10.99 17.87 -1.45
CA SER A 220 10.00 18.75 -0.88
C SER A 220 9.57 18.15 0.47
N ASP A 221 9.78 18.93 1.53
CA ASP A 221 9.20 18.73 2.86
C ASP A 221 7.68 18.93 2.79
N GLU A 222 6.98 18.16 1.97
CA GLU A 222 5.52 18.14 2.00
C GLU A 222 5.08 17.42 3.27
N LYS A 223 4.86 18.24 4.31
CA LYS A 223 3.95 17.91 5.40
C LYS A 223 2.60 17.57 4.77
N ILE A 224 2.28 16.29 4.69
CA ILE A 224 0.91 15.86 4.37
C ILE A 224 0.03 16.41 5.48
N ALA A 225 -0.83 17.37 5.14
CA ALA A 225 -1.82 17.91 6.04
C ALA A 225 -2.72 16.77 6.52
N ASN A 226 -2.92 16.70 7.83
CA ASN A 226 -3.93 15.81 8.41
C ASN A 226 -5.30 16.32 7.93
N THR A 227 -6.13 15.39 7.44
CA THR A 227 -7.57 15.47 7.12
C THR A 227 -7.99 15.78 5.67
N LEU A 228 -8.89 14.92 5.18
CA LEU A 228 -9.75 15.08 4.00
C LEU A 228 -10.86 16.11 4.25
N GLU A 229 -10.54 17.34 4.68
CA GLU A 229 -11.58 18.36 4.93
C GLU A 229 -11.77 19.40 3.82
N GLU A 230 -10.98 19.41 2.74
CA GLU A 230 -11.10 20.47 1.73
C GLU A 230 -11.25 20.02 0.27
N GLN A 231 -11.39 18.73 -0.03
CA GLN A 231 -11.71 18.27 -1.39
C GLN A 231 -12.88 17.27 -1.33
N ASP A 232 -13.92 17.53 -2.11
CA ASP A 232 -15.10 16.68 -2.35
C ASP A 232 -16.35 16.84 -1.47
N LYS A 233 -16.77 18.09 -1.22
CA LYS A 233 -18.17 18.41 -0.86
C LYS A 233 -19.13 18.52 -2.07
N ALA A 234 -18.74 18.04 -3.24
CA ALA A 234 -19.53 18.24 -4.45
C ALA A 234 -19.53 17.01 -5.35
N THR A 235 -19.98 15.85 -4.86
CA THR A 235 -20.64 14.78 -5.66
C THR A 235 -20.85 13.53 -4.82
N LEU A 236 -21.78 13.54 -3.87
CA LEU A 236 -22.40 12.32 -3.36
C LEU A 236 -23.88 12.63 -3.18
N GLY A 237 -24.64 12.33 -4.24
CA GLY A 237 -26.09 12.34 -4.21
C GLY A 237 -26.59 11.21 -3.32
N ASP A 238 -27.66 11.51 -2.60
CA ASP A 238 -28.50 10.57 -1.87
C ASP A 238 -28.85 9.36 -2.73
N ASP A 239 -28.74 8.16 -2.15
CA ASP A 239 -29.68 7.04 -2.29
C ASP A 239 -29.06 5.77 -1.66
N ALA A 240 -29.37 5.55 -0.39
CA ALA A 240 -29.24 4.24 0.25
C ALA A 240 -30.36 4.08 1.29
N GLU A 241 -31.55 3.71 0.81
CA GLU A 241 -32.59 3.15 1.66
C GLU A 241 -32.15 1.76 2.15
N TRP A 242 -32.03 1.61 3.47
CA TRP A 242 -31.80 0.33 4.12
C TRP A 242 -33.15 -0.30 4.47
N SER A 243 -33.52 -1.39 3.81
CA SER A 243 -34.63 -2.23 4.25
C SER A 243 -34.13 -3.22 5.30
N GLU A 244 -34.55 -3.06 6.55
CA GLU A 244 -34.51 -4.12 7.55
C GLU A 244 -35.63 -5.11 7.26
N GLU A 245 -35.32 -6.38 6.94
CA GLU A 245 -36.09 -7.54 7.41
C GLU A 245 -35.42 -8.89 7.08
N GLN A 246 -35.26 -9.68 8.15
CA GLN A 246 -35.00 -11.13 8.31
C GLN A 246 -33.60 -11.71 8.10
#